data_AF-A0A5B8Z7D5-F1
#
_entry.id   AF-A0A5B8Z7D5-F1
#
_cell.length_a   1.000
_cell.length_b   1.000
_cell.length_c   1.000
_cell.angle_alpha   90.00
_cell.angle_beta   90.00
_cell.angle_gamma   90.00
#
_symmetry.space_group_name_H-M   'P 1'
#
loop_
_entity.id
_entity.type
_entity.pdbx_description
1 polymer ?
#
loop_
_entity_poly.entity_id
_entity_poly.type
_entity_poly.pdbx_seq_one_letter_code
_entity_poly.pdbx_strand_id
1 'polypeptide(L)'
;MVWLIRLLLFALIIFLIYSIIKYILNPKRKLELAHEQKRYFFLDDQDNVRKNFLITYKGVLFEGEKYLGTTENAFEVISIFIWPHRVAALKGMVREDLQFIERKIVENYPNAKIDWKSPIKEFMEKSKKPETPFSEHN
;
A
#
# COMPACT_ATOMS: atom_id res chain seq x y z
N MET A 1 25.57 -40.79 24.29
CA MET A 1 24.82 -39.69 24.94
C MET A 1 25.29 -38.32 24.46
N VAL A 2 26.58 -37.96 24.59
CA VAL A 2 27.12 -36.64 24.19
C VAL A 2 26.91 -36.31 22.70
N TRP A 3 27.10 -37.28 21.80
CA TRP A 3 26.87 -37.08 20.36
C TRP A 3 25.41 -36.79 20.00
N LEU A 4 24.46 -37.40 20.70
CA LEU A 4 23.03 -37.16 20.49
C LEU A 4 22.64 -35.74 20.93
N ILE A 5 23.18 -35.28 22.07
CA ILE A 5 22.98 -33.92 22.58
C ILE A 5 23.59 -32.90 21.61
N ARG A 6 24.79 -33.16 21.07
CA ARG A 6 25.43 -32.29 20.06
C ARG A 6 24.59 -32.20 18.77
N LEU A 7 24.04 -33.31 18.30
CA LEU A 7 23.18 -33.34 17.12
C LEU A 7 21.87 -32.57 17.37
N LEU A 8 21.26 -32.73 18.55
CA LEU A 8 20.05 -32.01 18.93
C LEU A 8 20.29 -30.50 19.06
N LEU A 9 21.41 -30.08 19.65
CA LEU A 9 21.82 -28.67 19.70
C LEU A 9 22.04 -28.10 18.30
N PHE A 10 22.68 -28.86 17.42
CA PHE A 10 22.89 -28.43 16.03
C PHE A 10 21.55 -28.26 15.28
N ALA A 11 20.63 -29.21 15.43
CA ALA A 11 19.29 -29.12 14.87
C ALA A 11 18.51 -27.91 15.42
N LEU A 12 18.64 -27.64 16.73
CA LEU A 12 18.04 -26.46 17.36
C LEU A 12 18.60 -25.16 16.78
N ILE A 13 19.92 -25.05 16.57
CA ILE A 13 20.54 -23.88 15.96
C ILE A 13 20.01 -23.66 14.54
N ILE A 14 19.94 -24.72 13.71
CA ILE A 14 19.36 -24.64 12.36
C ILE A 14 17.90 -24.18 12.41
N PHE A 15 17.11 -24.75 13.32
CA PHE A 15 15.71 -24.37 13.50
C PHE A 15 15.54 -22.90 13.90
N LEU A 16 16.40 -22.40 14.80
CA LEU A 16 16.38 -20.99 15.22
C LEU A 16 16.77 -20.06 14.06
N ILE A 17 17.83 -20.39 13.32
CA ILE A 17 18.25 -19.61 12.14
C ILE A 17 17.12 -19.55 11.11
N TYR A 18 16.52 -20.70 10.79
CA TYR A 18 15.38 -20.77 9.86
C TYR A 18 14.22 -19.89 10.34
N SER A 19 13.88 -20.00 11.63
CA SER A 19 12.79 -19.23 12.24
C SER A 19 13.04 -17.72 12.18
N ILE A 20 14.27 -17.28 12.48
CA ILE A 20 14.67 -15.87 12.41
C ILE A 20 14.60 -15.36 10.97
N ILE A 21 15.15 -16.09 10.00
CA ILE A 21 15.10 -15.72 8.58
C ILE A 21 13.65 -15.59 8.11
N LYS A 22 12.81 -16.58 8.41
CA LYS A 22 11.39 -16.56 8.04
C LYS A 22 10.65 -15.38 8.67
N TYR A 23 10.98 -15.02 9.91
CA TYR A 23 10.39 -13.88 10.60
C TYR A 23 10.82 -12.54 9.97
N ILE A 24 12.11 -12.34 9.70
CA ILE A 24 12.63 -11.10 9.11
C ILE A 24 12.18 -10.92 7.66
N LEU A 25 12.06 -12.02 6.91
CA LEU A 25 11.58 -11.99 5.52
C LEU A 25 10.06 -11.84 5.42
N ASN A 26 9.31 -11.89 6.53
CA ASN A 26 7.87 -11.69 6.51
C ASN A 26 7.55 -10.29 5.96
N PRO A 27 6.86 -10.20 4.81
CA PRO A 27 6.64 -8.91 4.14
C PRO A 27 5.73 -7.99 4.95
N LYS A 28 4.88 -8.53 5.83
CA LYS A 28 4.08 -7.75 6.77
C LYS A 28 4.96 -7.01 7.79
N ARG A 29 6.04 -7.65 8.27
CA ARG A 29 6.98 -7.02 9.20
C ARG A 29 7.73 -5.87 8.53
N LYS A 30 8.08 -6.01 7.25
CA LYS A 30 8.69 -4.93 6.45
C LYS A 30 7.75 -3.73 6.29
N LEU A 31 6.46 -3.97 6.07
CA LEU A 31 5.44 -2.92 6.02
C LEU A 31 5.33 -2.18 7.36
N GLU A 32 5.24 -2.91 8.48
CA GLU A 32 5.17 -2.32 9.82
C GLU A 32 6.38 -1.44 10.12
N LEU A 33 7.60 -1.94 9.83
CA LEU A 33 8.83 -1.18 10.01
C LEU A 33 8.85 0.10 9.15
N ALA A 34 8.43 0.00 7.88
CA ALA A 34 8.35 1.17 7.01
C ALA A 34 7.33 2.20 7.52
N HIS A 35 6.19 1.72 8.04
CA HIS A 35 5.15 2.57 8.63
C HIS A 35 5.66 3.31 9.86
N GLU A 36 6.30 2.61 10.80
CA GLU A 36 6.93 3.19 12.00
C GLU A 36 8.00 4.24 11.62
N GLN A 37 8.77 3.96 10.57
CA GLN A 37 9.80 4.86 10.05
C GLN A 37 9.26 5.95 9.11
N LYS A 38 7.94 6.02 8.92
CA LYS A 38 7.24 6.96 8.02
C LYS A 38 7.73 6.93 6.56
N ARG A 39 8.25 5.80 6.12
CA ARG A 39 8.77 5.62 4.75
C ARG A 39 7.69 5.09 3.82
N TYR A 40 7.97 5.19 2.52
CA TYR A 40 7.18 4.48 1.53
C TYR A 40 7.44 2.97 1.59
N PHE A 41 6.38 2.16 1.55
CA PHE A 41 6.46 0.72 1.26
C PHE A 41 5.15 0.25 0.64
N PHE A 42 5.25 -0.61 -0.37
CA PHE A 42 4.12 -1.18 -1.09
C PHE A 42 4.14 -2.69 -0.92
N LEU A 43 3.16 -3.20 -0.19
CA LEU A 43 2.94 -4.62 0.03
C LEU A 43 1.77 -5.09 -0.83
N ASP A 44 2.08 -5.85 -1.87
CA ASP A 44 1.09 -6.37 -2.79
C ASP A 44 1.41 -7.80 -3.22
N ASP A 45 0.35 -8.50 -3.61
CA ASP A 45 0.34 -9.84 -4.18
C ASP A 45 -0.28 -9.72 -5.57
N GLN A 46 0.57 -9.45 -6.57
CA GLN A 46 0.13 -9.11 -7.93
C GLN A 46 -0.60 -10.26 -8.62
N ASP A 47 -0.23 -11.51 -8.28
CA ASP A 47 -0.85 -12.72 -8.82
C ASP A 47 -2.27 -12.96 -8.26
N ASN A 48 -2.61 -12.30 -7.14
CA ASN A 48 -3.91 -12.44 -6.50
C ASN A 48 -4.70 -11.13 -6.52
N VAL A 49 -5.54 -10.97 -7.55
CA VAL A 49 -6.37 -9.78 -7.74
C VAL A 49 -7.43 -9.61 -6.65
N ARG A 50 -7.88 -10.70 -6.00
CA ARG A 50 -8.88 -10.62 -4.91
C ARG A 50 -8.30 -10.11 -3.60
N LYS A 51 -6.98 -10.07 -3.47
CA LYS A 51 -6.30 -9.66 -2.25
C LYS A 51 -5.96 -8.19 -2.33
N ASN A 52 -6.43 -7.43 -1.35
CA ASN A 52 -6.09 -6.02 -1.24
C ASN A 52 -4.60 -5.85 -0.98
N PHE A 53 -4.05 -4.76 -1.49
CA PHE A 53 -2.69 -4.35 -1.19
C PHE A 53 -2.65 -3.31 -0.07
N LEU A 54 -1.47 -3.13 0.52
CA LEU A 54 -1.22 -2.14 1.54
C LEU A 54 -0.09 -1.22 1.12
N ILE A 55 -0.27 0.08 1.33
CA ILE A 55 0.78 1.07 1.14
C ILE A 55 0.96 1.85 2.43
N THR A 56 2.20 2.08 2.84
CA THR A 56 2.48 3.10 3.84
C THR A 56 3.31 4.23 3.25
N TYR A 57 3.02 5.46 3.68
CA TYR A 57 3.77 6.65 3.32
C TYR A 57 3.59 7.72 4.41
N LYS A 58 4.66 8.40 4.82
CA LYS A 58 4.65 9.44 5.87
C LYS A 58 3.96 9.04 7.18
N GLY A 59 3.91 7.74 7.50
CA GLY A 59 3.26 7.23 8.70
C GLY A 59 1.75 7.08 8.57
N VAL A 60 1.20 7.14 7.36
CA VAL A 60 -0.18 6.75 7.03
C VAL A 60 -0.17 5.37 6.40
N LEU A 61 -1.16 4.55 6.72
CA LEU A 61 -1.39 3.23 6.11
C LEU A 61 -2.66 3.29 5.25
N PHE A 62 -2.53 2.90 4.00
CA PHE A 62 -3.58 2.82 3.00
C PHE A 62 -3.85 1.39 2.60
N GLU A 63 -5.09 1.13 2.24
CA GLU A 63 -5.53 -0.10 1.61
C GLU A 63 -5.99 0.17 0.19
N GLY A 64 -5.61 -0.70 -0.74
CA GLY A 64 -6.04 -0.66 -2.12
C GLY A 64 -6.76 -1.93 -2.53
N GLU A 65 -7.98 -1.76 -3.02
CA GLU A 65 -8.85 -2.84 -3.50
C GLU A 65 -8.83 -2.88 -5.02
N LYS A 66 -8.51 -4.05 -5.58
CA LYS A 66 -8.30 -4.25 -7.01
C LYS A 66 -9.54 -4.83 -7.67
N TYR A 67 -9.94 -4.26 -8.81
CA TYR A 67 -11.04 -4.75 -9.61
C TYR A 67 -10.53 -5.20 -10.98
N LEU A 68 -10.75 -6.47 -11.27
CA LEU A 68 -10.45 -7.07 -12.57
C LEU A 68 -11.50 -6.61 -13.59
N GLY A 69 -11.03 -6.32 -14.79
CA GLY A 69 -11.88 -6.13 -15.95
C GLY A 69 -11.18 -6.62 -17.20
N THR A 70 -11.70 -6.18 -18.34
CA THR A 70 -11.18 -6.53 -19.67
C THR A 70 -10.61 -5.29 -20.34
N THR A 71 -9.37 -5.38 -20.81
CA THR A 71 -8.80 -4.48 -21.82
C THR A 71 -9.05 -5.06 -23.21
N GLU A 72 -8.59 -4.39 -24.26
CA GLU A 72 -8.71 -4.90 -25.63
C GLU A 72 -7.99 -6.24 -25.84
N ASN A 73 -6.94 -6.50 -25.05
CA ASN A 73 -6.02 -7.62 -25.27
C ASN A 73 -5.92 -8.61 -24.10
N ALA A 74 -6.40 -8.28 -22.89
CA ALA A 74 -6.26 -9.14 -21.72
C ALA A 74 -7.26 -8.84 -20.59
N PHE A 75 -7.33 -9.75 -19.62
CA PHE A 75 -7.96 -9.49 -18.32
C PHE A 75 -6.92 -8.86 -17.38
N GLU A 76 -7.19 -7.63 -16.93
CA GLU A 76 -6.25 -6.86 -16.13
C GLU A 76 -6.97 -6.08 -15.02
N VAL A 77 -6.21 -5.55 -14.06
CA VAL A 77 -6.74 -4.65 -13.04
C VAL A 77 -7.00 -3.29 -13.68
N ILE A 78 -8.28 -2.94 -13.83
CA ILE A 78 -8.70 -1.69 -14.52
C ILE A 78 -9.16 -0.61 -13.55
N SER A 79 -9.44 -0.96 -12.29
CA SER A 79 -9.88 -0.01 -11.28
C SER A 79 -9.32 -0.39 -9.91
N ILE A 80 -8.86 0.63 -9.18
CA ILE A 80 -8.32 0.48 -7.84
C ILE A 80 -8.98 1.52 -6.94
N PHE A 81 -9.61 1.07 -5.86
CA PHE A 81 -10.11 1.95 -4.82
C PHE A 81 -9.14 2.03 -3.66
N ILE A 82 -8.86 3.24 -3.16
CA ILE A 82 -7.88 3.46 -2.09
C ILE A 82 -8.49 4.24 -0.93
N TRP A 83 -8.20 3.82 0.30
CA TRP A 83 -8.58 4.53 1.51
C TRP A 83 -7.55 4.39 2.63
N PRO A 84 -7.45 5.35 3.56
CA PRO A 84 -6.61 5.21 4.73
C PRO A 84 -7.28 4.28 5.76
N HIS A 85 -6.48 3.52 6.50
CA HIS A 85 -6.98 2.77 7.66
C HIS A 85 -7.48 3.70 8.77
N ARG A 86 -6.90 4.90 8.89
CA ARG A 86 -7.28 5.89 9.90
C ARG A 86 -7.29 7.28 9.27
N VAL A 87 -8.47 7.89 9.18
CA VAL A 87 -8.64 9.24 8.62
C VAL A 87 -7.81 10.28 9.38
N ALA A 88 -7.73 10.20 10.71
CA ALA A 88 -6.94 11.12 11.53
C ALA A 88 -5.44 11.14 11.18
N ALA A 89 -4.91 10.03 10.63
CA ALA A 89 -3.51 9.95 10.22
C ALA A 89 -3.21 10.79 8.97
N LEU A 90 -4.24 11.20 8.21
CA LEU A 90 -4.07 12.09 7.05
C LEU A 90 -3.62 13.51 7.43
N LYS A 91 -3.66 13.88 8.71
CA LYS A 91 -3.26 15.22 9.17
C LYS A 91 -1.84 15.55 8.70
N GLY A 92 -1.72 16.64 7.95
CA GLY A 92 -0.43 17.12 7.43
C GLY A 92 -0.01 16.51 6.09
N MET A 93 -0.81 15.60 5.52
CA MET A 93 -0.63 15.20 4.12
C MET A 93 -1.10 16.31 3.18
N VAL A 94 -0.34 16.49 2.09
CA VAL A 94 -0.67 17.43 1.02
C VAL A 94 -1.04 16.69 -0.26
N ARG A 95 -1.47 17.41 -1.28
CA ARG A 95 -1.90 16.82 -2.56
C ARG A 95 -0.78 16.08 -3.27
N GLU A 96 0.43 16.63 -3.22
CA GLU A 96 1.62 16.07 -3.85
C GLU A 96 1.97 14.69 -3.27
N ASP A 97 1.66 14.47 -1.98
CA ASP A 97 1.83 13.18 -1.31
C ASP A 97 0.86 12.13 -1.85
N LEU A 98 -0.40 12.52 -2.07
CA LEU A 98 -1.42 11.64 -2.65
C LEU A 98 -1.10 11.31 -4.11
N GLN A 99 -0.67 12.31 -4.89
CA GLN A 99 -0.22 12.10 -6.26
C GLN A 99 1.04 11.21 -6.33
N PHE A 100 1.93 11.30 -5.34
CA PHE A 100 3.07 10.39 -5.24
C PHE A 100 2.61 8.95 -5.08
N ILE A 101 1.63 8.70 -4.20
CA ILE A 101 1.05 7.36 -4.02
C ILE A 101 0.37 6.89 -5.31
N GLU A 102 -0.42 7.73 -5.98
CA GLU A 102 -1.05 7.41 -7.27
C GLU A 102 -0.02 6.97 -8.31
N ARG A 103 1.05 7.76 -8.52
CA ARG A 103 2.12 7.42 -9.46
C ARG A 103 2.73 6.06 -9.15
N LYS A 104 2.99 5.77 -7.88
CA LYS A 104 3.56 4.50 -7.45
C LYS A 104 2.64 3.30 -7.69
N ILE A 105 1.33 3.50 -7.62
CA ILE A 105 0.36 2.46 -7.95
C ILE A 105 0.32 2.24 -9.46
N VAL A 106 0.29 3.31 -10.27
CA VAL A 106 0.31 3.23 -11.74
C VAL A 106 1.57 2.55 -12.26
N GLU A 107 2.72 2.71 -11.59
CA GLU A 107 3.95 1.95 -11.92
C GLU A 107 3.74 0.42 -11.90
N ASN A 108 2.82 -0.09 -11.08
CA ASN A 108 2.52 -1.52 -10.96
C ASN A 108 1.24 -1.91 -11.71
N TYR A 109 0.32 -0.96 -11.89
CA TYR A 109 -0.99 -1.15 -12.51
C TYR A 109 -1.26 -0.03 -13.55
N PRO A 110 -0.59 -0.08 -14.72
CA PRO A 110 -0.57 1.03 -15.67
C PRO A 110 -1.94 1.35 -16.27
N ASN A 111 -2.80 0.34 -16.40
CA ASN A 111 -4.14 0.47 -16.99
C ASN A 111 -5.24 0.72 -15.95
N ALA A 112 -4.89 0.81 -14.66
CA ALA A 112 -5.86 0.99 -13.59
C ALA A 112 -6.23 2.46 -13.39
N LYS A 113 -7.53 2.74 -13.40
CA LYS A 113 -8.06 4.00 -12.87
C LYS A 113 -8.04 3.96 -11.34
N ILE A 114 -7.39 4.97 -10.75
CA ILE A 114 -7.34 5.12 -9.29
C ILE A 114 -8.48 5.99 -8.81
N ASP A 115 -9.25 5.48 -7.86
CA ASP A 115 -10.35 6.17 -7.21
C ASP A 115 -10.12 6.22 -5.68
N TRP A 116 -9.91 7.41 -5.14
CA TRP A 116 -9.88 7.61 -3.70
C TRP A 116 -11.29 7.52 -3.11
N LYS A 117 -11.44 6.85 -1.96
CA LYS A 117 -12.65 6.96 -1.13
C LYS A 117 -12.59 8.25 -0.28
N SER A 118 -13.73 8.64 0.27
CA SER A 118 -13.85 9.79 1.19
C SER A 118 -12.95 9.60 2.44
N PRO A 119 -12.35 10.66 3.01
CA PRO A 119 -12.46 12.08 2.64
C PRO A 119 -11.42 12.56 1.61
N ILE A 120 -10.58 11.66 1.11
CA ILE A 120 -9.48 12.02 0.20
C ILE A 120 -10.02 12.44 -1.17
N LYS A 121 -11.10 11.79 -1.62
CA LYS A 121 -11.77 12.12 -2.88
C LYS A 121 -12.11 13.61 -2.97
N GLU A 122 -12.81 14.12 -1.97
CA GLU A 122 -13.28 15.50 -1.91
C GLU A 122 -12.10 16.47 -1.83
N PHE A 123 -11.06 16.10 -1.07
CA PHE A 123 -9.81 16.86 -1.02
C PHE A 123 -9.12 16.94 -2.39
N MET A 124 -9.13 15.85 -3.15
CA MET A 124 -8.54 15.77 -4.49
C MET A 124 -9.39 16.46 -5.57
N GLU A 125 -10.71 16.54 -5.39
CA GLU A 125 -11.63 17.20 -6.33
C GLU A 125 -11.69 18.72 -6.17
N LYS A 126 -11.57 19.26 -4.94
CA LYS A 126 -11.68 20.71 -4.67
C LYS A 126 -10.75 21.58 -5.52
N SER A 127 -9.54 21.12 -5.83
CA SER A 127 -8.61 21.92 -6.66
C SER A 127 -8.83 21.81 -8.18
N LYS A 128 -9.75 20.95 -8.65
CA LYS A 128 -10.04 20.84 -10.09
C LYS A 128 -11.02 21.90 -10.56
N LYS A 129 -11.76 22.53 -9.64
CA LYS A 129 -12.59 23.70 -9.95
C LYS A 129 -11.73 24.95 -9.77
N PRO A 130 -11.57 25.81 -10.80
CA PRO A 130 -11.06 27.15 -10.55
C PRO A 130 -12.04 27.84 -9.61
N GLU A 131 -11.57 28.28 -8.45
CA GLU A 131 -12.30 29.17 -7.58
C GLU A 131 -12.43 30.52 -8.30
N THR A 132 -13.50 30.75 -9.05
CA THR A 132 -13.94 32.10 -9.41
C THR A 132 -14.94 32.55 -8.36
N PRO A 133 -14.56 33.43 -7.41
CA PRO A 133 -15.46 33.80 -6.32
C PRO A 133 -16.44 34.93 -6.69
N PHE A 134 -16.35 35.53 -7.89
CA PHE A 134 -17.20 36.66 -8.28
C PHE A 134 -17.39 36.73 -9.80
N SER A 135 -18.57 36.33 -10.31
CA SER A 135 -19.04 36.82 -11.61
C SER A 135 -20.54 36.58 -11.86
N GLU A 136 -21.44 36.80 -10.90
CA GLU A 136 -22.87 37.02 -11.24
C GLU A 136 -23.49 38.01 -10.26
N HIS A 137 -23.35 39.29 -10.56
CA HIS A 137 -24.34 40.34 -10.33
C HIS A 137 -23.92 41.59 -11.11
N ASN A 138 -24.34 41.65 -12.37
CA ASN A 138 -24.89 42.82 -13.08
C ASN A 138 -24.99 42.54 -14.58
#